data_AF-A0A412G487-F1
#
_entry.id   AF-A0A412G487-F1
#
_cell.length_a   1.000
_cell.length_b   1.000
_cell.length_c   1.000
_cell.angle_alpha   90.00
_cell.angle_beta   90.00
_cell.angle_gamma   90.00
#
_symmetry.space_group_name_H-M   'P 1'
#
loop_
_entity.id
_entity.type
_entity.pdbx_description
1 polymer ?
#
loop_
_entity_poly.entity_id
_entity_poly.type
_entity_poly.pdbx_seq_one_letter_code
_entity_poly.pdbx_strand_id
1 'polypeptide(L)'
;MASFKSNTQIPLDIDGHQFVIDGISKTVMTAVQVITKRSAELVDRKIDANNSVQLLEQVDDMAAICKDFLISILGLVGYEELMSDRVDDVAYLSDVCQYILQEITAAKTARINRMMGRS
;
A
#
# COMPACT_ATOMS: atom_id res chain seq x y z
N MET A 1 12.10 -15.11 -31.15
CA MET A 1 12.26 -14.45 -29.84
C MET A 1 10.88 -14.28 -29.23
N ALA A 2 10.58 -14.99 -28.13
CA ALA A 2 9.33 -14.76 -27.42
C ALA A 2 9.32 -13.30 -26.92
N SER A 3 8.30 -12.54 -27.32
CA SER A 3 8.07 -11.20 -26.79
C SER A 3 7.89 -11.34 -25.27
N PHE A 4 8.85 -10.84 -24.50
CA PHE A 4 8.71 -10.66 -23.06
C PHE A 4 7.65 -9.58 -22.82
N LYS A 5 6.36 -9.91 -22.98
CA LYS A 5 5.30 -9.15 -22.36
C LYS A 5 5.42 -9.42 -20.87
N SER A 6 6.21 -8.60 -20.18
CA SER A 6 6.24 -8.59 -18.73
C SER A 6 4.83 -8.31 -18.26
N ASN A 7 4.12 -9.32 -17.75
CA ASN A 7 2.87 -9.07 -17.05
C ASN A 7 3.21 -8.19 -15.84
N THR A 8 2.87 -6.92 -15.91
CA THR A 8 3.08 -5.91 -14.86
C THR A 8 1.83 -5.72 -14.01
N GLN A 9 0.71 -6.29 -14.45
CA GLN A 9 -0.52 -6.31 -13.70
C GLN A 9 -0.37 -7.19 -12.46
N ILE A 10 -0.84 -6.68 -11.35
CA ILE A 10 -0.88 -7.35 -10.06
C ILE A 10 -2.35 -7.42 -9.67
N PRO A 11 -2.95 -8.63 -9.65
CA PRO A 11 -4.27 -8.81 -9.10
C PRO A 11 -4.19 -8.65 -7.57
N LEU A 12 -5.15 -7.93 -7.00
CA LEU A 12 -5.33 -7.79 -5.57
C LEU A 12 -6.70 -8.35 -5.23
N ASP A 13 -6.76 -9.23 -4.23
CA ASP A 13 -8.02 -9.73 -3.67
C ASP A 13 -8.07 -9.30 -2.20
N ILE A 14 -8.94 -8.34 -1.92
CA ILE A 14 -9.06 -7.72 -0.60
C ILE A 14 -10.51 -7.89 -0.16
N ASP A 15 -10.74 -8.79 0.78
CA ASP A 15 -12.06 -9.10 1.34
C ASP A 15 -13.13 -9.37 0.26
N GLY A 16 -12.76 -10.04 -0.84
CA GLY A 16 -13.65 -10.37 -1.95
C GLY A 16 -13.80 -9.27 -3.00
N HIS A 17 -13.16 -8.12 -2.81
CA HIS A 17 -13.03 -7.08 -3.85
C HIS A 17 -11.80 -7.37 -4.70
N GLN A 18 -11.99 -7.41 -6.02
CA GLN A 18 -10.92 -7.65 -6.97
C GLN A 18 -10.46 -6.35 -7.62
N PHE A 19 -9.18 -6.04 -7.45
CA PHE A 19 -8.52 -4.90 -8.09
C PHE A 19 -7.38 -5.39 -8.97
N VAL A 20 -7.01 -4.59 -9.97
CA VAL A 20 -5.83 -4.83 -10.79
C VAL A 20 -5.01 -3.55 -10.86
N ILE A 21 -3.77 -3.62 -10.38
CA ILE A 21 -2.86 -2.48 -10.40
C ILE A 21 -1.70 -2.75 -11.35
N ASP A 22 -1.15 -1.69 -11.94
CA ASP A 22 0.07 -1.79 -12.74
C ASP A 22 1.31 -1.52 -11.86
N GLY A 23 2.03 -2.59 -11.52
CA GLY A 23 3.19 -2.60 -10.63
C GLY A 23 4.46 -1.96 -11.19
N ILE A 24 4.42 -1.36 -12.38
CA ILE A 24 5.47 -0.46 -12.89
C ILE A 24 4.95 0.95 -13.21
N SER A 25 3.67 1.22 -12.97
CA SER A 25 3.13 2.55 -13.20
C SER A 25 3.81 3.57 -12.27
N LYS A 26 4.00 4.79 -12.78
CA LYS A 26 4.57 5.89 -12.00
C LYS A 26 3.73 6.15 -10.74
N THR A 27 2.40 6.05 -10.85
CA THR A 27 1.47 6.25 -9.74
C THR A 27 1.73 5.26 -8.60
N VAL A 28 1.79 3.95 -8.89
CA VAL A 28 2.05 2.93 -7.87
C VAL A 28 3.44 3.11 -7.27
N MET A 29 4.46 3.37 -8.08
CA MET A 29 5.82 3.59 -7.58
C MET A 29 5.92 4.83 -6.66
N THR A 30 5.25 5.92 -7.02
CA THR A 30 5.20 7.12 -6.19
C THR A 30 4.42 6.87 -4.89
N ALA A 31 3.29 6.16 -4.95
CA ALA A 31 2.51 5.81 -3.76
C ALA A 31 3.36 5.01 -2.75
N VAL A 32 4.07 3.98 -3.22
CA VAL A 32 4.99 3.17 -2.38
C VAL A 32 6.11 4.01 -1.76
N GLN A 33 6.70 4.93 -2.52
CA GLN A 33 7.72 5.85 -2.01
C GLN A 33 7.16 6.79 -0.94
N VAL A 34 5.98 7.36 -1.17
CA VAL A 34 5.32 8.31 -0.26
C VAL A 34 4.93 7.64 1.05
N ILE A 35 4.28 6.46 1.01
CA ILE A 35 3.92 5.75 2.25
C ILE A 35 5.19 5.38 3.04
N THR A 36 6.22 4.86 2.37
CA THR A 36 7.47 4.49 3.04
C THR A 36 8.12 5.69 3.73
N LYS A 37 8.18 6.83 3.04
CA LYS A 37 8.74 8.07 3.59
C LYS A 37 7.92 8.59 4.77
N ARG A 38 6.60 8.74 4.60
CA ARG A 38 5.73 9.32 5.63
C ARG A 38 5.63 8.42 6.87
N SER A 39 5.59 7.10 6.69
CA SER A 39 5.60 6.16 7.82
C SER A 39 6.93 6.20 8.58
N ALA A 40 8.07 6.29 7.89
CA ALA A 40 9.38 6.46 8.55
C ALA A 40 9.45 7.78 9.33
N GLU A 41 9.04 8.89 8.71
CA GLU A 41 8.98 10.20 9.35
C GLU A 41 8.08 10.21 10.59
N LEU A 42 6.97 9.44 10.57
CA LEU A 42 6.06 9.32 11.71
C LEU A 42 6.67 8.53 12.87
N VAL A 43 7.43 7.47 12.57
CA VAL A 43 8.13 6.66 13.59
C VAL A 43 9.31 7.41 14.21
N ASP A 44 9.99 8.25 13.44
CA ASP A 44 11.11 9.07 13.93
C ASP A 44 10.69 10.22 14.85
N ARG A 45 9.37 10.51 14.95
CA ARG A 45 8.86 11.51 15.90
C ARG A 45 9.06 11.01 17.32
N LYS A 46 9.76 11.81 18.13
CA LYS A 46 9.88 11.58 19.57
C LYS A 46 8.54 11.93 20.24
N ILE A 47 7.77 10.92 20.56
CA ILE A 47 6.48 11.05 21.26
C ILE A 47 6.66 10.69 22.74
N ASP A 48 6.07 11.49 23.62
CA ASP A 48 5.96 11.14 25.03
C ASP A 48 4.86 10.07 25.18
N ALA A 49 5.24 8.86 25.57
CA ALA A 49 4.32 7.75 25.78
C ALA A 49 3.27 8.01 26.87
N ASN A 50 3.46 9.02 27.73
CA ASN A 50 2.48 9.42 28.74
C ASN A 50 1.52 10.52 28.25
N ASN A 51 1.76 11.07 27.05
CA ASN A 51 0.92 12.09 26.47
C ASN A 51 -0.10 11.46 25.52
N SER A 52 -1.30 11.20 26.05
CA SER A 52 -2.40 10.59 25.29
C SER A 52 -2.83 11.41 24.06
N VAL A 53 -2.67 12.73 24.08
CA VAL A 53 -2.99 13.58 22.92
C VAL A 53 -2.01 13.31 21.78
N GLN A 54 -0.72 13.26 22.07
CA GLN A 54 0.29 12.96 21.04
C GLN A 54 0.16 11.54 20.49
N LEU A 55 -0.24 10.57 21.34
CA LEU A 55 -0.50 9.19 20.89
C LEU A 55 -1.71 9.13 19.95
N LEU A 56 -2.79 9.84 20.26
CA LEU A 56 -3.97 9.92 19.38
C LEU A 56 -3.64 10.60 18.06
N GLU A 57 -2.90 11.72 18.08
CA GLU A 57 -2.43 12.39 16.87
C GLU A 57 -1.56 11.46 16.00
N GLN A 58 -0.71 10.63 16.62
CA GLN A 58 0.11 9.66 15.87
C GLN A 58 -0.76 8.59 15.19
N VAL A 59 -1.81 8.12 15.85
CA VAL A 59 -2.76 7.15 15.31
C VAL A 59 -3.54 7.76 14.13
N ASP A 60 -4.05 8.98 14.29
CA ASP A 60 -4.77 9.70 13.24
C ASP A 60 -3.88 9.97 12.02
N ASP A 61 -2.62 10.38 12.25
CA ASP A 61 -1.64 10.57 11.19
C ASP A 61 -1.33 9.27 10.44
N MET A 62 -1.21 8.14 11.15
CA MET A 62 -1.01 6.84 10.51
C MET A 62 -2.23 6.44 9.68
N ALA A 63 -3.45 6.61 10.21
CA ALA A 63 -4.69 6.33 9.48
C ALA A 63 -4.77 7.16 8.19
N ALA A 64 -4.41 8.45 8.26
CA ALA A 64 -4.36 9.33 7.09
C ALA A 64 -3.32 8.87 6.06
N ILE A 65 -2.12 8.46 6.51
CA ILE A 65 -1.07 7.90 5.61
C ILE A 65 -1.57 6.66 4.89
N CYS A 66 -2.18 5.72 5.62
CA CYS A 66 -2.72 4.50 5.04
C CYS A 66 -3.84 4.80 4.05
N LYS A 67 -4.81 5.65 4.42
CA LYS A 67 -5.90 6.08 3.54
C LYS A 67 -5.40 6.70 2.24
N ASP A 68 -4.47 7.64 2.32
CA ASP A 68 -3.88 8.29 1.15
C ASP A 68 -3.20 7.27 0.22
N PHE A 69 -2.52 6.28 0.78
CA PHE A 69 -1.92 5.20 0.01
C PHE A 69 -2.98 4.33 -0.68
N LEU A 70 -4.01 3.89 0.04
CA LEU A 70 -5.07 3.06 -0.52
C LEU A 70 -5.81 3.78 -1.65
N ILE A 71 -6.16 5.07 -1.47
CA ILE A 71 -6.76 5.89 -2.53
C ILE A 71 -5.81 6.02 -3.73
N SER A 72 -4.51 6.18 -3.50
CA SER A 72 -3.52 6.29 -4.59
C SER A 72 -3.36 4.98 -5.39
N ILE A 73 -3.61 3.83 -4.78
CA ILE A 73 -3.46 2.50 -5.42
C ILE A 73 -4.77 2.04 -6.05
N LEU A 74 -5.88 2.14 -5.33
CA LEU A 74 -7.19 1.59 -5.71
C LEU A 74 -8.06 2.63 -6.43
N GLY A 75 -7.70 3.91 -6.35
CA GLY A 75 -8.58 5.02 -6.70
C GLY A 75 -9.60 5.32 -5.60
N LEU A 76 -10.20 6.51 -5.66
CA LEU A 76 -11.21 6.93 -4.67
C LEU A 76 -12.40 5.97 -4.62
N VAL A 77 -12.92 5.57 -5.78
CA VAL A 77 -14.05 4.63 -5.88
C VAL A 77 -13.70 3.27 -5.28
N GLY A 78 -12.52 2.73 -5.60
CA GLY A 78 -12.09 1.44 -5.05
C GLY A 78 -11.88 1.47 -3.54
N TYR A 79 -11.39 2.59 -3.00
CA TYR A 79 -11.30 2.81 -1.56
C TYR A 79 -12.70 2.89 -0.91
N GLU A 80 -13.61 3.68 -1.48
CA GLU A 80 -14.98 3.83 -0.96
C GLU A 80 -15.74 2.50 -0.98
N GLU A 81 -15.57 1.69 -2.03
CA GLU A 81 -16.14 0.33 -2.10
C GLU A 81 -15.57 -0.58 -1.02
N LEU A 82 -14.25 -0.58 -0.82
CA LEU A 82 -13.59 -1.39 0.21
C LEU A 82 -14.04 -1.00 1.62
N MET A 83 -14.24 0.30 1.86
CA MET A 83 -14.61 0.86 3.15
C MET A 83 -16.13 0.96 3.37
N SER A 84 -16.95 0.48 2.43
CA SER A 84 -18.41 0.48 2.59
C SER A 84 -18.79 -0.23 3.89
N ASP A 85 -19.54 0.46 4.74
CA ASP A 85 -20.00 -0.02 6.05
C ASP A 85 -18.88 -0.31 7.07
N ARG A 86 -17.67 0.23 6.87
CA ARG A 86 -16.52 0.08 7.77
C ARG A 86 -16.12 1.41 8.40
N VAL A 87 -15.49 1.31 9.57
CA VAL A 87 -14.79 2.43 10.21
C VAL A 87 -13.37 2.48 9.67
N ASP A 88 -12.84 3.69 9.46
CA ASP A 88 -11.43 3.95 9.13
C ASP A 88 -10.52 3.61 10.36
N ASP A 89 -10.44 2.32 10.71
CA ASP A 89 -9.60 1.81 11.79
C ASP A 89 -8.14 1.65 11.31
N VAL A 90 -7.20 2.20 12.07
CA VAL A 90 -5.78 2.24 11.68
C VAL A 90 -5.18 0.84 11.53
N ALA A 91 -5.62 -0.13 12.34
CA ALA A 91 -5.11 -1.49 12.27
C ALA A 91 -5.53 -2.14 10.95
N TYR A 92 -6.82 -2.07 10.62
CA TYR A 92 -7.33 -2.55 9.33
C TYR A 92 -6.68 -1.85 8.13
N LEU A 93 -6.61 -0.52 8.14
CA LEU A 93 -6.00 0.25 7.05
C LEU A 93 -4.52 -0.15 6.86
N SER A 94 -3.78 -0.35 7.96
CA SER A 94 -2.38 -0.79 7.94
C SER A 94 -2.25 -2.20 7.36
N ASP A 95 -3.10 -3.14 7.75
CA ASP A 95 -3.09 -4.53 7.24
C ASP A 95 -3.30 -4.56 5.72
N VAL A 96 -4.28 -3.81 5.22
CA VAL A 96 -4.53 -3.69 3.77
C VAL A 96 -3.32 -3.07 3.06
N CYS A 97 -2.73 -2.00 3.61
CA CYS A 97 -1.52 -1.39 3.06
C CYS A 97 -0.37 -2.42 2.97
N GLN A 98 -0.16 -3.21 4.02
CA GLN A 98 0.88 -4.22 4.07
C GLN A 98 0.66 -5.33 3.06
N TYR A 99 -0.58 -5.82 2.92
CA TYR A 99 -0.94 -6.80 1.89
C TYR A 99 -0.57 -6.28 0.48
N ILE A 100 -1.00 -5.07 0.13
CA ILE A 100 -0.70 -4.48 -1.18
C ILE A 100 0.81 -4.33 -1.39
N LEU A 101 1.56 -3.88 -0.38
CA LEU A 101 3.01 -3.75 -0.45
C LEU A 101 3.71 -5.11 -0.64
N GLN A 102 3.19 -6.17 -0.02
CA GLN A 102 3.67 -7.54 -0.20
C GLN A 102 3.44 -8.03 -1.64
N GLU A 103 2.24 -7.83 -2.20
CA GLU A 103 1.93 -8.19 -3.59
C GLU A 103 2.80 -7.45 -4.60
N ILE A 104 3.01 -6.14 -4.39
CA ILE A 104 3.95 -5.33 -5.20
C ILE A 104 5.37 -5.89 -5.11
N THR A 105 5.81 -6.27 -3.91
CA THR A 105 7.15 -6.80 -3.69
C THR A 105 7.33 -8.18 -4.34
N ALA A 106 6.33 -9.06 -4.23
CA ALA A 106 6.31 -10.36 -4.86
C ALA A 106 6.38 -10.24 -6.40
N ALA A 107 5.55 -9.37 -6.99
CA ALA A 107 5.55 -9.12 -8.42
C ALA A 107 6.89 -8.54 -8.92
N LYS A 108 7.49 -7.60 -8.16
CA LYS A 108 8.81 -7.05 -8.45
C LYS A 108 9.89 -8.12 -8.40
N THR A 109 9.85 -9.00 -7.39
CA THR A 109 10.81 -10.09 -7.22
C THR A 109 10.70 -11.10 -8.37
N ALA A 110 9.49 -11.53 -8.71
CA ALA A 110 9.23 -12.42 -9.85
C ALA A 110 9.71 -11.81 -11.18
N ARG A 111 9.56 -10.49 -11.35
CA ARG A 111 10.11 -9.77 -12.52
C ARG A 111 11.64 -9.79 -12.54
N ILE A 112 12.30 -9.54 -11.41
CA ILE A 112 13.77 -9.60 -11.29
C ILE A 112 14.29 -11.00 -11.60
N ASN A 113 13.67 -12.05 -11.05
CA ASN A 113 14.07 -13.43 -11.32
C ASN A 113 13.99 -13.76 -12.83
N ARG A 114 12.89 -13.36 -13.49
CA ARG A 114 12.75 -13.48 -14.95
C ARG A 114 13.84 -12.74 -15.72
N MET A 115 14.20 -11.51 -15.31
CA MET A 115 15.29 -10.75 -15.94
C MET A 115 16.67 -11.41 -15.74
N MET A 116 16.85 -12.13 -14.63
CA MET A 116 18.09 -12.86 -14.32
C MET A 116 18.12 -14.29 -14.90
N GLY A 117 17.08 -14.71 -15.65
CA GLY A 117 16.98 -16.07 -16.19
C GLY A 117 16.75 -17.15 -15.13
N ARG A 118 16.23 -16.78 -13.96
CA ARG A 118 15.91 -17.70 -12.86
C ARG A 118 14.40 -17.98 -12.88
N SER A 119 14.01 -19.24 -13.04
CA SER A 119 12.61 -19.71 -12.94
C SER A 119 12.35 -20.34 -11.59
#